data_AF-A0A2T6GJI1-F1
#
_entry.id   AF-A0A2T6GJI1-F1
#
_cell.length_a   1.000
_cell.length_b   1.000
_cell.length_c   1.000
_cell.angle_alpha   90.00
_cell.angle_beta   90.00
_cell.angle_gamma   90.00
#
_symmetry.space_group_name_H-M   'P 1'
#
loop_
_entity.id
_entity.type
_entity.pdbx_description
1 polymer ?
#
loop_
_entity_poly.entity_id
_entity_poly.type
_entity_poly.pdbx_seq_one_letter_code
_entity_poly.pdbx_strand_id
1 'polypeptide(L)'
;MSIKSLKAELQRIAQKIGAADETVLLIVLAVIRANVSELKTEEDFPKTAGHHADYRIQGRNVSLFFPFAEMDSDQCEQMAKAIIVHTRQVERAGRNPQVGILEMRVSAAEGAWIVTWPPEGVTVEQHAAEQYRLIVEARNEHP
;
A
#
# COMPACT_ATOMS: atom_id res chain seq x y z
N MET A 1 15.48 -16.01 13.76
CA MET A 1 14.70 -15.81 12.52
C MET A 1 14.91 -14.37 12.07
N SER A 2 15.19 -14.10 10.79
CA SER A 2 15.43 -12.72 10.33
C SER A 2 14.11 -11.99 10.00
N ILE A 3 14.08 -10.65 10.06
CA ILE A 3 12.94 -9.84 9.60
C ILE A 3 12.57 -10.18 8.16
N LYS A 4 13.58 -10.43 7.30
CA LYS A 4 13.37 -10.86 5.91
C LYS A 4 12.61 -12.19 5.84
N SER A 5 12.95 -13.15 6.70
CA SER A 5 12.29 -14.45 6.77
C SER A 5 10.85 -14.32 7.28
N LEU A 6 10.59 -13.44 8.26
CA LEU A 6 9.23 -13.17 8.77
C LEU A 6 8.35 -12.51 7.70
N LYS A 7 8.87 -11.50 6.98
CA LYS A 7 8.17 -10.86 5.87
C LYS A 7 7.79 -11.86 4.79
N ALA A 8 8.74 -12.70 4.36
CA ALA A 8 8.48 -13.74 3.36
C ALA A 8 7.42 -14.74 3.81
N GLU A 9 7.42 -15.12 5.09
CA GLU A 9 6.43 -16.05 5.64
C GLU A 9 5.04 -15.43 5.72
N LEU A 10 4.93 -14.16 6.12
CA LEU A 10 3.67 -13.42 6.11
C LEU A 10 3.11 -13.27 4.71
N GLN A 11 3.95 -12.93 3.72
CA GLN A 11 3.55 -12.88 2.31
C GLN A 11 3.03 -14.24 1.83
N ARG A 12 3.72 -15.34 2.19
CA ARG A 12 3.31 -16.72 1.86
C ARG A 12 1.97 -17.10 2.50
N ILE A 13 1.74 -16.70 3.75
CA ILE A 13 0.48 -16.95 4.47
C ILE A 13 -0.65 -16.12 3.87
N ALA A 14 -0.41 -14.84 3.58
CA ALA A 14 -1.38 -13.95 2.95
C ALA A 14 -1.88 -14.50 1.60
N GLN A 15 -0.98 -15.05 0.78
CA GLN A 15 -1.35 -15.72 -0.48
C GLN A 15 -2.29 -16.92 -0.27
N LYS A 16 -2.19 -17.62 0.87
CA LYS A 16 -3.09 -18.73 1.22
C LYS A 16 -4.44 -18.26 1.77
N ILE A 17 -4.46 -17.15 2.52
CA ILE A 17 -5.68 -16.60 3.12
C ILE A 17 -6.60 -15.98 2.06
N GLY A 18 -6.05 -15.42 0.97
CA GLY A 18 -6.82 -14.90 -0.18
C GLY A 18 -7.71 -15.93 -0.92
N ALA A 19 -7.86 -17.15 -0.38
CA ALA A 19 -8.75 -18.20 -0.85
C ALA A 19 -9.99 -18.44 0.06
N ALA A 20 -10.11 -17.75 1.20
CA ALA A 20 -11.25 -17.87 2.12
C ALA A 20 -12.05 -16.55 2.20
N ASP A 21 -13.37 -16.66 2.38
CA ASP A 21 -14.41 -15.67 2.05
C ASP A 21 -14.23 -14.19 2.48
N GLU A 22 -14.79 -13.34 1.59
CA GLU A 22 -15.24 -11.93 1.60
C GLU A 22 -14.57 -10.83 2.44
N THR A 23 -13.67 -11.08 3.38
CA THR A 23 -13.12 -10.02 4.23
C THR A 23 -11.93 -9.32 3.54
N VAL A 24 -11.93 -7.98 3.46
CA VAL A 24 -10.72 -7.24 3.03
C VAL A 24 -9.64 -7.44 4.08
N LEU A 25 -8.57 -8.15 3.74
CA LEU A 25 -7.41 -8.34 4.61
C LEU A 25 -6.27 -7.40 4.16
N LEU A 26 -5.81 -6.57 5.09
CA LEU A 26 -4.64 -5.72 4.96
C LEU A 26 -3.65 -6.05 6.08
N ILE A 27 -2.40 -6.31 5.74
CA ILE A 27 -1.32 -6.56 6.69
C ILE A 27 -0.37 -5.36 6.66
N VAL A 28 -0.21 -4.65 7.78
CA VAL A 28 0.73 -3.54 7.92
C VAL A 28 2.01 -4.02 8.61
N LEU A 29 3.16 -3.78 7.99
CA LEU A 29 4.48 -4.15 8.48
C LEU A 29 5.36 -2.91 8.61
N ALA A 30 5.31 -2.29 9.79
CA ALA A 30 6.23 -1.24 10.19
C ALA A 30 7.47 -1.87 10.85
N VAL A 31 8.64 -1.67 10.25
CA VAL A 31 9.93 -2.09 10.84
C VAL A 31 10.80 -0.86 11.00
N ILE A 32 10.79 -0.28 12.20
CA ILE A 32 11.70 0.81 12.54
C ILE A 32 13.04 0.19 12.92
N ARG A 33 14.14 0.59 12.26
CA ARG A 33 15.49 0.31 12.77
C ARG A 33 15.68 1.14 14.04
N ALA A 34 15.29 0.58 15.18
CA ALA A 34 15.57 1.17 16.48
C ALA A 34 16.95 0.72 16.95
N ASN A 35 18.02 1.23 16.34
CA ASN A 35 19.27 1.27 17.10
C ASN A 35 19.13 2.41 18.10
N VAL A 36 18.84 2.08 19.36
CA VAL A 36 18.62 3.05 20.44
C VAL A 36 19.83 3.98 20.64
N SER A 37 21.02 3.59 20.18
CA SER A 37 22.22 4.43 20.20
C SER A 37 22.30 5.47 19.06
N GLU A 38 21.45 5.36 18.03
CA GLU A 38 21.43 6.22 16.83
C GLU A 38 20.21 7.16 16.78
N LEU A 39 19.15 6.88 17.54
CA LEU A 39 17.95 7.73 17.61
C LEU A 39 18.17 8.87 18.62
N LYS A 40 18.57 10.05 18.14
CA LYS A 40 18.78 11.25 18.95
C LYS A 40 17.71 12.32 18.70
N THR A 41 17.03 12.29 17.56
CA THR A 41 16.00 13.27 17.16
C THR A 41 14.98 12.67 16.18
N GLU A 42 13.78 13.25 16.07
CA GLU A 42 12.77 12.87 15.05
C GLU A 42 13.30 12.93 13.60
N GLU A 43 14.35 13.72 13.36
CA GLU A 43 15.05 13.86 12.07
C GLU A 43 15.78 12.60 11.59
N ASP A 44 15.93 11.59 12.46
CA ASP A 44 16.56 10.30 12.13
C ASP A 44 15.65 9.39 11.29
N PHE A 45 14.37 9.73 11.12
CA PHE A 45 13.49 9.05 10.18
C PHE A 45 13.76 9.52 8.74
N PRO A 46 13.93 8.61 7.76
CA PRO A 46 14.15 9.01 6.38
C PRO A 46 12.96 9.84 5.87
N LYS A 47 13.21 11.08 5.46
CA LYS A 47 12.17 11.99 4.91
C LYS A 47 11.50 11.45 3.65
N THR A 48 12.12 10.47 3.00
CA THR A 48 11.62 9.76 1.81
C THR A 48 10.89 8.47 2.15
N ALA A 49 10.80 8.09 3.42
CA ALA A 49 10.15 6.86 3.84
C ALA A 49 8.64 6.92 3.62
N GLY A 50 8.05 5.74 3.53
CA GLY A 50 6.62 5.58 3.35
C GLY A 50 6.23 4.12 3.39
N HIS A 51 4.93 3.87 3.31
CA HIS A 51 4.43 2.52 3.08
C HIS A 51 4.46 2.17 1.60
N HIS A 52 4.66 0.91 1.31
CA HIS A 52 4.67 0.34 -0.04
C HIS A 52 3.71 -0.84 -0.08
N ALA A 53 2.91 -0.94 -1.13
CA ALA A 53 2.05 -2.09 -1.36
C ALA A 53 2.02 -2.47 -2.83
N ASP A 54 2.28 -3.75 -3.12
CA ASP A 54 2.01 -4.32 -4.43
C ASP A 54 0.56 -4.83 -4.45
N TYR A 55 -0.29 -4.24 -5.30
CA TYR A 55 -1.71 -4.63 -5.41
C TYR A 55 -2.13 -4.79 -6.87
N ARG A 56 -2.99 -5.77 -7.17
CA ARG A 56 -3.54 -5.97 -8.51
C ARG A 56 -4.67 -4.98 -8.76
N ILE A 57 -4.52 -4.19 -9.82
CA ILE A 57 -5.55 -3.36 -10.43
C ILE A 57 -5.71 -3.83 -11.88
N GLN A 58 -6.93 -4.15 -12.31
CA GLN A 58 -7.30 -4.76 -13.58
C GLN A 58 -6.44 -5.99 -13.94
N GLY A 59 -6.17 -6.82 -12.93
CA GLY A 59 -5.36 -8.04 -13.06
C GLY A 59 -3.86 -7.83 -13.24
N ARG A 60 -3.35 -6.59 -13.25
CA ARG A 60 -1.91 -6.26 -13.33
C ARG A 60 -1.43 -5.68 -12.00
N ASN A 61 -0.26 -6.11 -11.53
CA ASN A 61 0.35 -5.56 -10.32
C ASN A 61 0.68 -4.07 -10.50
N VAL A 62 0.36 -3.27 -9.49
CA VAL A 62 0.78 -1.88 -9.31
C VAL A 62 1.58 -1.82 -8.03
N SER A 63 2.77 -1.24 -8.12
CA SER A 63 3.55 -0.84 -6.95
C SER A 63 3.03 0.51 -6.47
N LEU A 64 2.31 0.54 -5.35
CA LEU A 64 1.79 1.75 -4.72
C LEU A 64 2.75 2.21 -3.62
N PHE A 65 3.04 3.50 -3.55
CA PHE A 65 3.85 4.09 -2.48
C PHE A 65 3.12 5.25 -1.81
N PHE A 66 3.08 5.22 -0.48
CA PHE A 66 2.38 6.17 0.39
C PHE A 66 3.44 6.90 1.25
N PRO A 67 3.93 8.07 0.79
CA PRO A 67 5.03 8.77 1.44
C PRO A 67 4.61 9.39 2.78
N PHE A 68 5.46 9.25 3.80
CA PHE A 68 5.24 9.87 5.11
C PHE A 68 5.36 11.39 5.12
N ALA A 69 5.87 11.97 4.03
CA ALA A 69 5.85 13.42 3.81
C ALA A 69 4.44 13.96 3.53
N GLU A 70 3.53 13.12 3.03
CA GLU A 70 2.16 13.51 2.63
C GLU A 70 1.09 13.04 3.62
N MET A 71 1.33 11.91 4.29
CA MET A 71 0.36 11.29 5.18
C MET A 71 1.04 10.45 6.26
N ASP A 72 0.47 10.36 7.46
CA ASP A 72 1.00 9.50 8.53
C ASP A 72 0.70 8.00 8.28
N SER A 73 1.17 7.12 9.16
CA SER A 73 1.00 5.67 8.98
C SER A 73 -0.46 5.21 9.02
N ASP A 74 -1.31 5.85 9.83
CA ASP A 74 -2.72 5.48 9.96
C ASP A 74 -3.49 5.94 8.72
N GLN A 75 -3.16 7.13 8.23
CA GLN A 75 -3.64 7.67 6.97
C GLN A 75 -3.21 6.81 5.77
N CYS A 76 -1.96 6.34 5.72
CA CYS A 76 -1.51 5.36 4.72
C CYS A 76 -2.38 4.09 4.73
N GLU A 77 -2.66 3.54 5.92
CA GLU A 77 -3.52 2.36 6.07
C GLU A 77 -4.93 2.64 5.54
N GLN A 78 -5.52 3.76 5.95
CA GLN A 78 -6.85 4.18 5.53
C GLN A 78 -6.95 4.33 4.00
N MET A 79 -5.97 5.00 3.40
CA MET A 79 -5.91 5.21 1.95
C MET A 79 -5.74 3.89 1.20
N ALA A 80 -4.80 3.05 1.62
CA ALA A 80 -4.58 1.75 1.00
C ALA A 80 -5.81 0.85 1.07
N LYS A 81 -6.49 0.82 2.23
CA LYS A 81 -7.74 0.09 2.42
C LYS A 81 -8.83 0.61 1.49
N ALA A 82 -8.98 1.93 1.35
CA ALA A 82 -9.96 2.53 0.46
C ALA A 82 -9.71 2.16 -1.01
N ILE A 83 -8.46 2.19 -1.47
CA ILE A 83 -8.08 1.76 -2.83
C ILE A 83 -8.44 0.28 -3.04
N ILE A 84 -8.10 -0.59 -2.08
CA ILE A 84 -8.40 -2.03 -2.15
C ILE A 84 -9.92 -2.27 -2.20
N VAL A 85 -10.69 -1.60 -1.35
CA VAL A 85 -12.15 -1.70 -1.30
C VAL A 85 -12.75 -1.25 -2.64
N HIS A 86 -12.34 -0.08 -3.15
CA HIS A 86 -12.82 0.45 -4.41
C HIS A 86 -12.52 -0.51 -5.58
N THR A 87 -11.28 -0.99 -5.66
CA THR A 87 -10.84 -1.96 -6.67
C THR A 87 -11.72 -3.21 -6.66
N ARG A 88 -11.99 -3.78 -5.48
CA ARG A 88 -12.88 -4.95 -5.34
C ARG A 88 -14.32 -4.66 -5.76
N GLN A 89 -14.84 -3.47 -5.46
CA GLN A 89 -16.19 -3.07 -5.83
C GLN A 89 -16.34 -2.91 -7.35
N VAL A 90 -15.36 -2.27 -8.01
CA VAL A 90 -15.40 -1.98 -9.45
C VAL A 90 -15.13 -3.22 -10.30
N GLU A 91 -14.13 -4.03 -9.95
CA GLU A 91 -13.71 -5.17 -10.78
C GLU A 91 -14.61 -6.41 -10.65
N ARG A 92 -15.59 -6.37 -9.73
CA ARG A 92 -16.42 -7.51 -9.28
C ARG A 92 -15.57 -8.65 -8.69
N ALA A 93 -16.15 -9.47 -7.82
CA ALA A 93 -15.49 -10.57 -7.09
C ALA A 93 -15.08 -11.78 -7.98
N GLY A 94 -14.55 -11.54 -9.17
CA GLY A 94 -14.17 -12.55 -10.15
C GLY A 94 -12.67 -12.83 -10.17
N ARG A 95 -12.13 -13.39 -9.07
CA ARG A 95 -10.83 -14.10 -8.90
C ARG A 95 -10.46 -14.10 -7.41
N ASN A 96 -9.57 -15.01 -7.00
CA ASN A 96 -9.02 -15.07 -5.63
C ASN A 96 -8.60 -13.66 -5.15
N PRO A 97 -9.25 -13.11 -4.12
CA PRO A 97 -8.94 -11.78 -3.61
C PRO A 97 -7.48 -11.72 -3.17
N GLN A 98 -6.77 -10.69 -3.64
CA GLN A 98 -5.43 -10.42 -3.14
C GLN A 98 -5.52 -9.79 -1.76
N VAL A 99 -4.71 -10.29 -0.84
CA VAL A 99 -4.42 -9.63 0.44
C VAL A 99 -3.49 -8.46 0.18
N GLY A 100 -3.86 -7.26 0.63
CA GLY A 100 -2.97 -6.10 0.59
C GLY A 100 -1.91 -6.21 1.69
N ILE A 101 -0.66 -5.92 1.36
CA ILE A 101 0.43 -5.88 2.34
C ILE A 101 1.08 -4.51 2.24
N LEU A 102 0.99 -3.73 3.31
CA LEU A 102 1.68 -2.45 3.47
C LEU A 102 3.00 -2.71 4.16
N GLU A 103 4.10 -2.53 3.47
CA GLU A 103 5.44 -2.61 4.03
C GLU A 103 6.10 -1.25 4.09
N MET A 104 6.70 -0.91 5.22
CA MET A 104 7.52 0.30 5.29
C MET A 104 8.78 0.15 4.41
N ARG A 105 9.04 1.15 3.57
CA ARG A 105 10.26 1.29 2.76
C ARG A 105 10.89 2.66 2.96
N VAL A 106 12.20 2.72 2.79
CA VAL A 106 12.97 3.98 2.91
C VAL A 106 12.76 4.94 1.74
N SER A 107 12.27 4.43 0.61
CA SER A 107 11.94 5.19 -0.60
C SER A 107 10.96 4.42 -1.49
N ALA A 108 10.33 5.14 -2.42
CA ALA A 108 9.55 4.54 -3.49
C ALA A 108 10.41 3.58 -4.34
N ALA A 109 9.80 2.50 -4.82
CA ALA A 109 10.40 1.68 -5.86
C ALA A 109 10.37 2.43 -7.21
N GLU A 110 11.28 2.09 -8.12
CA GLU A 110 11.27 2.64 -9.47
C GLU A 110 9.94 2.32 -10.17
N GLY A 111 9.31 3.34 -10.78
CA GLY A 111 8.00 3.21 -11.42
C GLY A 111 6.83 3.00 -10.45
N ALA A 112 7.01 3.14 -9.14
CA ALA A 112 5.91 3.09 -8.19
C ALA A 112 4.96 4.28 -8.39
N TRP A 113 3.66 4.00 -8.32
CA TRP A 113 2.63 5.01 -8.29
C TRP A 113 2.62 5.68 -6.91
N ILE A 114 2.88 6.99 -6.88
CA ILE A 114 2.89 7.77 -5.65
C ILE A 114 1.46 8.18 -5.31
N VAL A 115 0.97 7.70 -4.18
CA VAL A 115 -0.37 8.01 -3.68
C VAL A 115 -0.28 9.19 -2.73
N THR A 116 -1.15 10.19 -2.91
CA THR A 116 -1.23 11.39 -2.05
C THR A 116 -2.44 11.33 -1.13
N TRP A 117 -2.45 12.18 -0.10
CA TRP A 117 -3.63 12.37 0.75
C TRP A 117 -4.70 13.19 0.00
N PRO A 118 -6.00 12.97 0.21
CA PRO A 118 -7.06 13.78 -0.37
C PRO A 118 -6.87 15.27 -0.06
N PRO A 119 -7.13 16.15 -1.04
CA PRO A 119 -7.22 17.58 -0.78
C PRO A 119 -8.43 17.90 0.10
N GLU A 120 -8.44 19.10 0.68
CA GLU A 120 -9.53 19.56 1.53
C GLU A 120 -10.89 19.48 0.81
N GLY A 121 -11.90 18.94 1.50
CA GLY A 121 -13.25 18.77 0.96
C GLY A 121 -13.47 17.51 0.13
N VAL A 122 -12.44 16.70 -0.11
CA VAL A 122 -12.55 15.39 -0.80
C VAL A 122 -12.43 14.26 0.22
N THR A 123 -13.32 13.27 0.14
CA THR A 123 -13.23 12.11 1.04
C THR A 123 -12.13 11.14 0.61
N VAL A 124 -11.65 10.30 1.53
CA VAL A 124 -10.65 9.28 1.22
C VAL A 124 -11.15 8.31 0.15
N GLU A 125 -12.43 7.95 0.17
CA GLU A 125 -13.05 7.05 -0.81
C GLU A 125 -13.11 7.68 -2.20
N GLN A 126 -13.46 8.96 -2.29
CA GLN A 126 -13.47 9.69 -3.56
C GLN A 126 -12.06 9.79 -4.15
N HIS A 127 -11.08 10.10 -3.31
CA HIS A 127 -9.68 10.17 -3.74
C HIS A 127 -9.14 8.80 -4.14
N ALA A 128 -9.47 7.73 -3.40
CA ALA A 128 -9.09 6.37 -3.76
C ALA A 128 -9.69 5.94 -5.12
N ALA A 129 -10.93 6.31 -5.40
CA ALA A 129 -11.55 6.09 -6.71
C ALA A 129 -10.82 6.85 -7.83
N GLU A 130 -10.40 8.08 -7.55
CA GLU A 130 -9.63 8.90 -8.48
C GLU A 130 -8.23 8.30 -8.73
N GLN A 131 -7.52 7.86 -7.69
CA GLN A 131 -6.23 7.17 -7.83
C GLN A 131 -6.37 5.92 -8.71
N TYR A 132 -7.41 5.11 -8.49
CA TYR A 132 -7.70 3.96 -9.35
C TYR A 132 -7.89 4.37 -10.82
N ARG A 133 -8.70 5.42 -11.07
CA ARG A 133 -8.97 5.94 -12.41
C ARG A 133 -7.67 6.38 -13.10
N LEU A 134 -6.87 7.19 -12.43
CA LEU A 134 -5.60 7.71 -12.94
C LEU A 134 -4.60 6.58 -13.27
N ILE A 135 -4.51 5.56 -12.40
CA ILE A 135 -3.66 4.39 -12.64
C ILE A 135 -4.11 3.65 -13.91
N VAL A 136 -5.42 3.45 -14.09
CA VAL A 136 -5.96 2.78 -15.28
C VAL A 136 -5.73 3.61 -16.54
N GLU A 137 -5.92 4.93 -16.47
CA GLU A 137 -5.71 5.85 -17.59
C GLU A 137 -4.23 5.89 -18.03
N ALA A 138 -3.31 6.08 -17.08
CA ALA A 138 -1.87 6.14 -17.37
C ALA A 138 -1.34 4.88 -18.09
N ARG A 139 -1.95 3.72 -17.81
CA ARG A 139 -1.62 2.45 -18.48
C ARG A 139 -2.11 2.38 -19.92
N ASN A 140 -3.23 3.03 -20.23
CA ASN A 140 -3.77 3.06 -21.59
C ASN A 140 -2.98 4.02 -22.49
N GLU A 141 -2.35 5.04 -21.91
CA GLU A 141 -1.49 5.99 -22.61
C GLU A 141 -0.09 5.42 -22.89
N HIS A 142 0.39 4.48 -22.06
CA HIS A 142 1.71 3.84 -22.17
C HIS A 142 1.60 2.30 -21.99
N PRO A 143 1.14 1.55 -23.01
CA PRO A 143 0.77 0.13 -22.90
C PRO A 143 1.92 -0.86 -22.68
#